data_AF-A0A933XLV7-F1
#
_entry.id   AF-A0A933XLV7-F1
#
_cell.length_a   1.000
_cell.length_b   1.000
_cell.length_c   1.000
_cell.angle_alpha   90.00
_cell.angle_beta   90.00
_cell.angle_gamma   90.00
#
_symmetry.space_group_name_H-M   'P 1'
#
loop_
_entity.id
_entity.type
_entity.pdbx_description
1 polymer ?
#
loop_
_entity_poly.entity_id
_entity_poly.type
_entity_poly.pdbx_seq_one_letter_code
_entity_poly.pdbx_strand_id
1 'polypeptide(L)' 'MNNMVQSLNLLSLMLPRLVDMIVHYEEIASRPDTPPEDKEKAKALLESMRWKPFDELEKEAG' A
#
# COMPACT_ATOMS: atom_id res chain seq x y z
N MET A 1 8.09 24.37 -16.53
CA MET A 1 8.40 22.95 -16.24
C MET A 1 7.13 22.16 -16.43
N ASN A 2 7.19 21.05 -17.17
CA ASN A 2 6.02 20.28 -17.57
C ASN A 2 5.35 19.64 -16.33
N ASN A 3 4.04 19.85 -16.10
CA ASN A 3 3.33 19.36 -14.90
C ASN A 3 3.54 17.86 -14.66
N MET A 4 3.66 17.08 -15.74
CA MET A 4 3.98 15.66 -15.71
C MET A 4 5.30 15.33 -15.01
N VAL A 5 6.35 16.12 -15.25
CA VAL A 5 7.67 15.92 -14.62
C VAL A 5 7.61 16.23 -13.13
N GLN A 6 6.83 17.25 -12.74
CA GLN A 6 6.61 17.55 -11.32
C GLN A 6 5.83 16.44 -10.62
N SER A 7 4.77 15.91 -11.24
CA SER A 7 4.02 14.77 -10.70
C SER A 7 4.88 13.52 -10.55
N LEU A 8 5.73 13.20 -11.54
CA LEU A 8 6.65 12.07 -11.46
C LEU A 8 7.70 12.23 -10.35
N ASN A 9 8.23 13.45 -10.18
CA ASN A 9 9.18 13.74 -9.10
C ASN A 9 8.52 13.60 -7.73
N LEU A 10 7.30 14.11 -7.55
CA LEU A 10 6.54 13.95 -6.32
C LEU A 10 6.25 12.48 -6.02
N LEU A 11 5.86 11.70 -7.04
CA LEU A 11 5.65 10.27 -6.89
C LEU A 11 6.95 9.58 -6.43
N SER A 12 8.06 9.88 -7.08
CA SER A 12 9.38 9.29 -6.77
C SER A 12 9.84 9.61 -5.35
N LEU A 13 9.51 10.80 -4.83
CA LEU A 13 9.81 11.19 -3.45
C LEU A 13 8.93 10.48 -2.41
N MET A 14 7.72 10.08 -2.80
CA MET A 14 6.74 9.45 -1.91
C MET A 14 6.84 7.92 -1.89
N LEU A 15 7.37 7.30 -2.95
CA LEU A 15 7.51 5.85 -3.05
C LEU A 15 8.24 5.22 -1.84
N PRO A 16 9.39 5.74 -1.35
CA PRO A 16 10.05 5.16 -0.19
C PRO A 16 9.16 5.14 1.06
N ARG A 17 8.40 6.22 1.29
CA ARG A 17 7.47 6.29 2.44
C ARG A 17 6.34 5.27 2.35
N LEU A 18 5.87 5.00 1.14
CA LEU A 18 4.86 3.95 0.91
C LEU A 18 5.44 2.56 1.19
N VAL A 19 6.68 2.30 0.78
CA VAL A 19 7.38 1.06 1.10
C VAL A 19 7.57 0.91 2.62
N ASP A 20 8.04 1.94 3.30
CA ASP A 20 8.21 1.93 4.77
C ASP A 20 6.89 1.63 5.49
N MET A 21 5.79 2.19 5.00
CA MET A 21 4.46 1.95 5.55
C MET A 21 4.03 0.49 5.38
N ILE A 22 4.25 -0.11 4.20
CA ILE A 22 3.93 -1.53 3.96
C ILE A 22 4.71 -2.42 4.94
N VAL A 23 6.04 -2.21 5.04
CA VAL A 23 6.90 -2.97 5.97
C VAL A 23 6.40 -2.85 7.41
N HIS A 24 6.04 -1.64 7.83
CA HIS A 24 5.52 -1.41 9.18
C HIS A 24 4.26 -2.24 9.48
N TYR A 25 3.31 -2.28 8.56
CA TYR A 25 2.09 -3.08 8.77
C TYR A 25 2.33 -4.58 8.66
N GLU A 26 3.31 -5.03 7.87
CA GLU A 26 3.75 -6.44 7.86
C GLU A 26 4.35 -6.84 9.21
N GLU A 27 5.13 -5.96 9.85
CA GLU A 27 5.63 -6.19 11.20
C GLU A 27 4.49 -6.32 12.23
N ILE A 28 3.50 -5.42 12.18
CA ILE A 28 2.33 -5.48 13.08
C ILE A 28 1.57 -6.80 12.87
N ALA A 29 1.37 -7.22 11.62
CA ALA A 29 0.63 -8.44 11.31
C ALA A 29 1.38 -9.72 11.73
N SER A 30 2.72 -9.70 11.79
CA SER A 30 3.57 -10.87 12.06
C SER A 30 4.02 -11.02 13.51
N ARG A 31 4.07 -9.93 14.29
CA ARG A 31 4.52 -9.96 15.69
C ARG A 31 3.58 -10.77 16.58
N PRO A 32 4.07 -11.73 17.38
CA PRO A 32 3.23 -12.60 18.20
C PRO A 32 2.46 -11.83 19.30
N ASP A 33 3.08 -10.78 19.83
CA ASP A 33 2.62 -9.92 20.92
C ASP A 33 1.62 -8.83 20.51
N THR A 34 1.43 -8.59 19.21
CA THR A 34 0.45 -7.61 18.73
C THR A 34 -0.99 -8.10 19.01
N PRO A 35 -1.88 -7.23 19.54
CA PRO A 35 -3.29 -7.56 19.77
C PRO A 35 -3.99 -8.08 18.51
N PRO A 36 -4.94 -9.04 18.64
CA PRO A 36 -5.65 -9.59 17.48
C PRO A 36 -6.36 -8.54 16.62
N GLU A 37 -6.97 -7.54 17.24
CA GLU A 37 -7.65 -6.43 16.56
C GLU A 37 -6.68 -5.65 15.65
N ASP A 38 -5.50 -5.33 16.15
CA ASP A 38 -4.49 -4.57 15.40
C ASP A 38 -3.91 -5.41 14.26
N LYS A 39 -3.75 -6.73 14.47
CA LYS A 39 -3.37 -7.66 13.39
C LYS A 39 -4.42 -7.70 12.29
N GLU A 40 -5.70 -7.75 12.64
CA GLU A 40 -6.79 -7.76 11.65
C GLU A 40 -6.82 -6.45 10.85
N LYS A 41 -6.70 -5.30 11.53
CA LYS A 41 -6.61 -4.00 10.86
C LYS A 41 -5.41 -3.90 9.92
N ALA A 42 -4.24 -4.36 10.37
CA ALA A 42 -3.02 -4.35 9.57
C ALA A 42 -3.18 -5.23 8.32
N LYS A 43 -3.72 -6.44 8.46
CA LYS A 43 -3.99 -7.34 7.33
C LYS A 43 -5.00 -6.75 6.34
N ALA A 44 -6.08 -6.17 6.83
CA ALA A 44 -7.09 -5.53 5.97
C ALA A 44 -6.50 -4.37 5.17
N LEU A 45 -5.65 -3.56 5.81
CA LEU A 45 -4.98 -2.44 5.15
C LEU A 45 -3.98 -2.94 4.09
N LEU A 46 -3.15 -3.94 4.41
CA LEU A 46 -2.21 -4.54 3.47
C LEU A 46 -2.93 -5.13 2.24
N GLU A 47 -4.05 -5.82 2.45
CA GLU A 47 -4.84 -6.37 1.33
C GLU A 47 -5.42 -5.26 0.44
N SER A 48 -5.85 -4.13 1.02
CA SER A 48 -6.33 -2.97 0.25
C SER A 48 -5.25 -2.30 -0.61
N MET A 49 -3.98 -2.45 -0.24
CA MET A 49 -2.83 -1.92 -0.97
C MET A 49 -2.23 -2.90 -1.98
N ARG A 50 -2.71 -4.15 -1.98
CA ARG A 50 -2.18 -5.21 -2.83
C ARG A 50 -2.40 -4.83 -4.30
N TRP A 51 -1.33 -4.93 -5.09
CA TRP A 51 -1.40 -4.68 -6.51
C TRP A 51 -2.36 -5.66 -7.17
N LYS A 52 -3.39 -5.14 -7.85
CA LYS A 52 -4.27 -5.91 -8.71
C LYS A 52 -3.77 -5.87 -10.15
N PRO A 53 -3.77 -6.99 -10.88
CA PRO A 53 -3.60 -6.98 -12.33
C PRO A 53 -4.59 -6.02 -13.00
N PHE A 54 -4.17 -5.34 -14.07
CA PHE A 54 -5.04 -4.42 -14.81
C PHE A 54 -6.32 -5.10 -15.32
N ASP A 55 -6.22 -6.35 -15.76
CA ASP A 55 -7.34 -7.16 -16.24
C ASP A 55 -8.43 -7.40 -15.17
N GLU A 56 -8.08 -7.34 -13.88
CA GLU A 56 -9.03 -7.46 -12.77
C GLU A 56 -9.74 -6.13 -12.51
N LEU A 57 -9.05 -5.00 -12.68
CA LEU A 57 -9.62 -3.66 -12.52
C LEU A 57 -10.65 -3.33 -13.60
N GLU A 58 -10.42 -3.75 -14.84
CA GLU A 58 -11.38 -3.55 -15.95
C GLU A 58 -12.70 -4.28 -15.72
N LYS A 59 -12.67 -5.46 -15.08
CA LYS A 59 -13.87 -6.25 -14.77
C LYS A 59 -14.69 -5.68 -13.61
N GLU A 60 -14.07 -4.94 -12.70
CA GLU A 60 -14.74 -4.29 -11.57
C GLU A 60 -15.38 -2.94 -11.96
N ALA A 61 -14.99 -2.36 -13.10
CA ALA A 61 -15.44 -1.05 -13.58
C ALA A 61 -16.58 -1.09 -14.63
N GLY A 62 -16.93 -2.27 -15.14
CA GLY A 62 -18.03 -2.50 -16.11
C GLY A 62 -19.29 -3.01 -15.45
#